data_AF-A0A256ZG32-F1
#
_entry.id   AF-A0A256ZG32-F1
#
_cell.length_a   1.000
_cell.length_b   1.000
_cell.length_c   1.000
_cell.angle_alpha   90.00
_cell.angle_beta   90.00
_cell.angle_gamma   90.00
#
_symmetry.space_group_name_H-M   'P 1'
#
loop_
_entity.id
_entity.type
_entity.pdbx_description
1 polymer ?
#
loop_
_entity_poly.entity_id
_entity_poly.type
_entity_poly.pdbx_seq_one_letter_code
_entity_poly.pdbx_strand_id
1 'polypeptide(L)'
;MKGGLGIIMMSLAILTALIDYYAPVTSIQVCMGEEVLINIPSKDSLNDSFQDPNESEPFNLRYLEEFPHEFMLKQEQITRCGEGIKPEPLTPGPEDWVITGNETRRDEVIILMGNLIVESGGNLTLINVTLYMKCYYNGELQIRVKSGGRLNILRSTIAAYDPEHRFLFYIENDSVFRMYDSELHGCGYDDLHPGLWIGTGDAIMRNCTITENWYGVYCYSSKVNMSGCV
;
A
#
# COMPACT_ATOMS: atom_id res chain seq x y z
N MET A 1 -7.91 3.59 35.95
CA MET A 1 -6.62 4.12 35.46
C MET A 1 -5.56 3.04 35.65
N LYS A 2 -5.44 2.15 34.67
CA LYS A 2 -4.38 1.13 34.54
C LYS A 2 -4.07 1.10 33.04
N GLY A 3 -2.87 1.49 32.64
CA GLY A 3 -2.50 1.54 31.23
C GLY A 3 -1.35 2.48 30.88
N GLY A 4 -0.34 2.63 31.76
CA GLY A 4 0.75 3.58 31.51
C GLY A 4 2.14 3.13 31.96
N LEU A 5 2.33 1.85 32.33
CA LEU A 5 3.59 1.37 32.90
C LEU A 5 4.32 0.30 32.07
N GLY A 6 3.76 -0.10 30.92
CA GLY A 6 4.31 -1.20 30.11
C GLY A 6 5.36 -0.80 29.08
N ILE A 7 5.62 0.51 28.89
CA ILE A 7 6.52 1.02 27.84
C ILE A 7 7.90 1.43 28.41
N ILE A 8 8.07 1.48 29.74
CA ILE A 8 9.31 1.96 30.39
C ILE A 8 10.14 0.80 30.97
N MET A 9 10.24 -0.31 30.25
CA MET A 9 11.21 -1.39 30.57
C MET A 9 11.80 -1.93 29.27
N MET A 10 12.22 -1.03 28.36
CA MET A 10 13.19 -1.41 27.33
C MET A 10 14.55 -1.48 28.03
N SER A 11 15.12 -2.67 28.16
CA SER A 11 16.37 -2.85 28.89
C SER A 11 17.48 -2.00 28.26
N LEU A 12 18.35 -1.45 29.11
CA LEU A 12 19.48 -0.59 28.74
C LEU A 12 20.36 -1.23 27.64
N ALA A 13 20.41 -2.57 27.58
CA ALA A 13 21.09 -3.38 26.58
C ALA A 13 20.45 -3.33 25.18
N ILE A 14 19.11 -3.29 25.07
CA ILE A 14 18.41 -3.20 23.77
C ILE A 14 18.58 -1.80 23.19
N LEU A 15 18.56 -0.77 24.05
CA LEU A 15 18.79 0.62 23.63
C LEU A 15 20.24 0.86 23.17
N THR A 16 21.23 0.27 23.83
CA THR A 16 22.65 0.35 23.38
C THR A 16 22.89 -0.40 22.07
N ALA A 17 22.31 -1.60 21.90
CA ALA A 17 22.41 -2.36 20.65
C ALA A 17 21.76 -1.64 19.45
N LEU A 18 20.64 -0.93 19.67
CA LEU A 18 20.00 -0.09 18.66
C LEU A 18 20.91 1.10 18.29
N ILE A 19 21.50 1.80 19.25
CA ILE A 19 22.36 2.97 18.98
C ILE A 19 23.64 2.59 18.20
N ASP A 20 24.23 1.42 18.47
CA ASP A 20 25.42 0.96 17.75
C ASP A 20 25.12 0.44 16.32
N TYR A 21 23.91 -0.08 16.09
CA TYR A 21 23.47 -0.54 14.76
C TYR A 21 23.12 0.64 13.81
N TYR A 22 22.57 1.73 14.34
CA TYR A 22 22.08 2.88 13.55
C TYR A 22 23.09 4.03 13.45
N ALA A 23 24.37 3.71 13.20
CA ALA A 23 25.49 4.65 13.17
C ALA A 23 25.39 5.90 12.23
N PRO A 24 24.48 6.02 11.22
CA PRO A 24 24.34 7.26 10.47
C PRO A 24 23.05 8.04 10.76
N VAL A 25 22.21 7.65 11.72
CA VAL A 25 20.91 8.32 11.95
C VAL A 25 21.09 9.48 12.94
N THR A 26 20.73 10.70 12.52
CA THR A 26 20.94 11.94 13.29
C THR A 26 19.97 12.16 14.45
N SER A 27 18.84 11.42 14.50
CA SER A 27 17.92 11.38 15.64
C SER A 27 16.97 10.20 15.53
N ILE A 28 16.63 9.55 16.65
CA ILE A 28 15.56 8.54 16.73
C ILE A 28 14.37 9.19 17.44
N GLN A 29 13.21 9.20 16.77
CA GLN A 29 11.94 9.65 17.37
C GLN A 29 11.07 8.44 17.68
N VAL A 30 10.55 8.39 18.90
CA VAL A 30 9.51 7.42 19.30
C VAL A 30 8.22 8.19 19.56
N CYS A 31 7.23 7.96 18.71
CA CYS A 31 5.93 8.63 18.76
C CYS A 31 4.83 7.67 19.24
N MET A 32 3.86 8.19 19.99
CA MET A 32 2.57 7.52 20.20
C MET A 32 1.45 8.49 19.80
N GLY A 33 0.77 8.20 18.69
CA GLY A 33 -0.17 9.15 18.09
C GLY A 33 0.56 10.37 17.51
N GLU A 34 0.04 11.58 17.74
CA GLU A 34 0.63 12.84 17.27
C GLU A 34 1.69 13.43 18.25
N GLU A 35 1.94 12.78 19.39
CA GLU A 35 2.90 13.25 20.38
C GLU A 35 4.26 12.53 20.27
N VAL A 36 5.34 13.32 20.18
CA VAL A 36 6.73 12.85 20.29
C VAL A 36 7.06 12.69 21.77
N LEU A 37 7.29 11.46 22.24
CA LEU A 37 7.56 11.19 23.66
C LEU A 37 9.02 11.33 24.04
N ILE A 38 9.94 11.00 23.13
CA ILE A 38 11.38 11.11 23.36
C ILE A 38 12.05 11.56 22.07
N ASN A 39 12.83 12.64 22.16
CA ASN A 39 13.74 13.08 21.11
C ASN A 39 15.17 12.85 21.62
N ILE A 40 15.88 11.88 21.05
CA ILE A 40 17.27 11.57 21.44
C ILE A 40 18.18 12.32 20.47
N PRO A 41 18.90 13.37 20.90
CA PRO A 41 19.89 14.02 20.04
C PRO A 41 21.08 13.09 19.82
N SER A 42 21.72 13.21 18.65
CA SER A 42 22.89 12.42 18.26
C SER A 42 23.98 12.38 19.34
N LYS A 43 24.79 11.31 19.27
CA LYS A 43 25.83 10.76 20.16
C LYS A 43 26.71 11.71 21.02
N ASP A 44 26.70 13.01 20.79
CA ASP A 44 27.60 13.96 21.44
C ASP A 44 27.13 14.47 22.82
N SER A 45 25.99 14.00 23.34
CA SER A 45 25.45 14.48 24.65
C SER A 45 25.25 13.43 25.74
N LEU A 46 25.60 12.16 25.51
CA LEU A 46 25.26 11.06 26.44
C LEU A 46 26.45 10.45 27.20
N ASN A 47 27.65 10.99 27.08
CA ASN A 47 28.85 10.37 27.68
C ASN A 47 29.14 10.72 29.15
N ASP A 48 28.42 11.63 29.79
CA ASP A 48 28.82 12.15 31.11
C ASP A 48 27.87 11.87 32.29
N SER A 49 26.87 11.00 32.14
CA SER A 49 26.18 10.50 33.33
C SER A 49 25.53 9.15 33.09
N PHE A 50 25.47 8.35 34.16
CA PHE A 50 24.83 7.03 34.27
C PHE A 50 25.77 5.82 34.12
N GLN A 51 26.64 5.63 35.11
CA GLN A 51 27.02 4.29 35.59
C GLN A 51 26.04 3.86 36.67
N ASP A 52 25.31 2.77 36.45
CA ASP A 52 24.62 2.04 37.52
C ASP A 52 25.60 1.02 38.13
N PRO A 53 25.92 1.10 39.44
CA PRO A 53 26.93 0.24 40.05
C PRO A 53 26.43 -1.16 40.46
N ASN A 54 25.21 -1.60 40.10
CA ASN A 54 24.60 -2.78 40.73
C ASN A 54 24.02 -3.90 39.83
N GLU A 55 24.48 -4.09 38.59
CA GLU A 55 24.12 -5.33 37.85
C GLU A 55 25.23 -6.38 37.91
N SER A 56 24.94 -7.48 38.60
CA SER A 56 25.84 -8.61 38.88
C SER A 56 25.33 -9.94 38.32
N GLU A 57 24.69 -9.93 37.14
CA GLU A 57 24.50 -11.14 36.34
C GLU A 57 24.76 -10.89 34.85
N PRO A 58 25.52 -11.75 34.14
CA PRO A 58 25.72 -11.60 32.71
C PRO A 58 24.43 -11.96 31.95
N PHE A 59 23.91 -10.98 31.20
CA PHE A 59 22.76 -11.16 30.30
C PHE A 59 23.02 -12.31 29.31
N ASN A 60 22.10 -13.29 29.28
CA ASN A 60 22.17 -14.45 28.41
C ASN A 60 21.59 -14.11 27.01
N LEU A 61 22.46 -14.07 25.99
CA LEU A 61 22.10 -13.71 24.60
C LEU A 61 21.03 -14.60 23.94
N ARG A 62 20.71 -15.78 24.50
CA ARG A 62 19.69 -16.67 23.92
C ARG A 62 18.26 -16.12 23.93
N TYR A 63 17.99 -15.12 24.76
CA TYR A 63 16.65 -14.49 24.83
C TYR A 63 16.38 -13.48 23.71
N LEU A 64 17.37 -13.10 22.90
CA LEU A 64 17.21 -12.12 21.81
C LEU A 64 16.84 -12.76 20.45
N GLU A 65 16.98 -14.08 20.30
CA GLU A 65 16.73 -14.76 19.01
C GLU A 65 15.23 -15.02 18.74
N GLU A 66 14.37 -15.03 19.76
CA GLU A 66 12.92 -15.26 19.61
C GLU A 66 12.08 -13.97 19.57
N PHE A 67 12.67 -12.81 19.89
CA PHE A 67 12.04 -11.50 19.80
C PHE A 67 11.98 -10.80 18.42
N PRO A 68 12.73 -11.19 17.36
CA PRO A 68 12.85 -10.32 16.19
C PRO A 68 11.59 -10.34 15.31
N HIS A 69 10.90 -11.47 15.11
CA HIS A 69 9.90 -11.51 14.03
C HIS A 69 8.60 -10.75 14.34
N GLU A 70 7.99 -10.98 15.51
CA GLU A 70 6.71 -10.35 15.86
C GLU A 70 6.86 -8.85 16.15
N PHE A 71 7.99 -8.45 16.72
CA PHE A 71 8.29 -7.05 17.01
C PHE A 71 8.62 -6.28 15.72
N MET A 72 9.42 -6.86 14.81
CA MET A 72 9.71 -6.25 13.51
C MET A 72 8.45 -6.12 12.65
N LEU A 73 7.57 -7.13 12.65
CA LEU A 73 6.26 -7.04 11.96
C LEU A 73 5.40 -5.92 12.55
N LYS A 74 5.34 -5.77 13.87
CA LYS A 74 4.63 -4.65 14.52
C LYS A 74 5.29 -3.31 14.22
N GLN A 75 6.61 -3.23 14.14
CA GLN A 75 7.34 -1.99 13.81
C GLN A 75 7.21 -1.59 12.35
N GLU A 76 7.23 -2.53 11.40
CA GLU A 76 6.90 -2.28 9.99
C GLU A 76 5.45 -1.81 9.84
N GLN A 77 4.50 -2.45 10.55
CA GLN A 77 3.11 -2.01 10.57
C GLN A 77 2.96 -0.60 11.19
N ILE A 78 3.65 -0.30 12.29
CA ILE A 78 3.63 1.04 12.93
C ILE A 78 4.30 2.09 12.05
N THR A 79 5.41 1.76 11.39
CA THR A 79 6.10 2.65 10.44
C THR A 79 5.20 2.97 9.24
N ARG A 80 4.45 1.98 8.75
CA ARG A 80 3.42 2.16 7.71
C ARG A 80 2.15 2.85 8.19
N CYS A 81 1.81 2.84 9.48
CA CYS A 81 0.66 3.59 9.99
C CYS A 81 0.82 5.11 9.78
N GLY A 82 2.03 5.61 9.50
CA GLY A 82 2.30 7.01 9.13
C GLY A 82 2.42 7.27 7.62
N GLU A 83 2.76 6.26 6.81
CA GLU A 83 2.89 6.36 5.36
C GLU A 83 1.75 5.58 4.69
N GLY A 84 0.74 6.26 4.15
CA GLY A 84 -0.38 5.55 3.54
C GLY A 84 0.05 4.69 2.35
N ILE A 85 -0.79 3.73 2.01
CA ILE A 85 -0.49 2.68 1.04
C ILE A 85 -0.13 3.32 -0.29
N LYS A 86 1.10 3.11 -0.76
CA LYS A 86 1.57 3.57 -2.06
C LYS A 86 1.93 2.37 -2.94
N PRO A 87 1.47 2.32 -4.20
CA PRO A 87 1.77 1.19 -5.06
C PRO A 87 3.25 1.17 -5.47
N GLU A 88 3.84 -0.03 -5.48
CA GLU A 88 5.24 -0.24 -5.86
C GLU A 88 5.53 0.15 -7.32
N PRO A 89 6.76 0.57 -7.67
CA PRO A 89 7.13 0.87 -9.04
C PRO A 89 6.87 -0.32 -9.99
N LEU A 90 6.27 -0.05 -11.15
CA LEU A 90 5.96 -1.06 -12.17
C LEU A 90 6.60 -0.69 -13.52
N THR A 91 7.42 -1.60 -14.04
CA THR A 91 7.98 -1.55 -15.39
C THR A 91 7.27 -2.53 -16.32
N PRO A 92 6.90 -2.14 -17.55
CA PRO A 92 6.22 -3.05 -18.47
C PRO A 92 7.02 -4.30 -18.82
N GLY A 93 6.36 -5.45 -18.76
CA GLY A 93 6.83 -6.75 -19.25
C GLY A 93 6.37 -7.05 -20.69
N PRO A 94 6.82 -8.18 -21.26
CA PRO A 94 6.53 -8.55 -22.66
C PRO A 94 5.07 -8.93 -22.92
N GLU A 95 4.33 -9.38 -21.90
CA GLU A 95 2.92 -9.76 -22.00
C GLU A 95 1.96 -8.62 -21.61
N ASP A 96 2.51 -7.48 -21.19
CA ASP A 96 1.72 -6.36 -20.72
C ASP A 96 1.03 -5.64 -21.88
N TRP A 97 -0.22 -5.27 -21.66
CA TRP A 97 -0.95 -4.40 -22.56
C TRP A 97 -0.69 -2.95 -22.18
N VAL A 98 0.20 -2.32 -22.94
CA VAL A 98 0.66 -0.94 -22.68
C VAL A 98 -0.04 0.04 -23.61
N ILE A 99 -0.76 1.00 -23.02
CA ILE A 99 -1.49 2.05 -23.73
C ILE A 99 -0.67 3.34 -23.67
N THR A 100 -0.12 3.75 -24.82
CA THR A 100 0.66 5.01 -24.95
C THR A 100 -0.07 6.10 -25.74
N GLY A 101 -1.21 5.76 -26.35
CA GLY A 101 -2.04 6.68 -27.13
C GLY A 101 -3.53 6.47 -26.88
N ASN A 102 -4.36 6.92 -27.81
CA ASN A 102 -5.81 6.69 -27.72
C ASN A 102 -6.17 5.28 -28.21
N GLU A 103 -6.79 4.48 -27.34
CA GLU A 103 -7.33 3.17 -27.70
C GLU A 103 -8.79 3.06 -27.23
N THR A 104 -9.62 2.40 -28.03
CA THR A 104 -11.01 2.10 -27.66
C THR A 104 -11.32 0.65 -27.97
N ARG A 105 -11.78 -0.09 -26.96
CA ARG A 105 -12.27 -1.47 -27.08
C ARG A 105 -13.77 -1.52 -26.83
N ARG A 106 -14.48 -2.36 -27.57
CA ARG A 106 -15.93 -2.39 -27.56
C ARG A 106 -16.50 -3.77 -27.85
N ASP A 107 -17.56 -4.15 -27.13
CA ASP A 107 -18.39 -5.33 -27.40
C ASP A 107 -17.58 -6.63 -27.44
N GLU A 108 -16.56 -6.74 -26.59
CA GLU A 108 -15.63 -7.87 -26.57
C GLU A 108 -15.31 -8.36 -25.15
N VAL A 109 -14.85 -9.60 -25.07
CA VAL A 109 -14.30 -10.20 -23.86
C VAL A 109 -12.78 -10.24 -24.01
N ILE A 110 -12.06 -9.64 -23.07
CA ILE A 110 -10.60 -9.56 -23.06
C ILE A 110 -10.11 -10.32 -21.83
N ILE A 111 -9.17 -11.25 -22.02
CA ILE A 111 -8.51 -11.96 -20.93
C ILE A 111 -7.03 -11.57 -20.97
N LEU A 112 -6.56 -10.91 -19.92
CA LEU A 112 -5.17 -10.48 -19.81
C LEU A 112 -4.37 -11.48 -18.98
N MET A 113 -3.21 -11.85 -19.50
CA MET A 113 -2.18 -12.65 -18.81
C MET A 113 -0.98 -11.79 -18.38
N GLY A 114 -0.97 -10.51 -18.75
CA GLY A 114 -0.03 -9.49 -18.29
C GLY A 114 -0.75 -8.28 -17.69
N ASN A 115 0.02 -7.31 -17.23
CA ASN A 115 -0.52 -6.08 -16.68
C ASN A 115 -1.24 -5.25 -17.74
N LEU A 116 -2.24 -4.48 -17.34
CA LEU A 116 -2.78 -3.37 -18.12
C LEU A 116 -2.14 -2.08 -17.63
N ILE A 117 -1.34 -1.43 -18.46
CA ILE A 117 -0.61 -0.21 -18.10
C ILE A 117 -1.03 0.92 -19.02
N VAL A 118 -1.72 1.93 -18.48
CA VAL A 118 -1.99 3.18 -19.19
C VAL A 118 -0.90 4.17 -18.83
N GLU A 119 0.03 4.39 -19.76
CA GLU A 119 1.17 5.29 -19.61
C GLU A 119 0.73 6.77 -19.69
N SER A 120 1.66 7.67 -19.37
CA SER A 120 1.43 9.11 -19.53
C SER A 120 1.05 9.47 -20.97
N GLY A 121 -0.05 10.20 -21.15
CA GLY A 121 -0.61 10.52 -22.48
C GLY A 121 -1.43 9.38 -23.12
N GLY A 122 -1.38 8.17 -22.54
CA GLY A 122 -2.25 7.06 -22.89
C GLY A 122 -3.70 7.31 -22.47
N ASN A 123 -4.65 6.85 -23.28
CA ASN A 123 -6.07 7.03 -23.03
C ASN A 123 -6.85 5.81 -23.53
N LEU A 124 -7.21 4.94 -22.59
CA LEU A 124 -7.98 3.74 -22.85
C LEU A 124 -9.46 4.00 -22.57
N THR A 125 -10.32 3.57 -23.50
CA THR A 125 -11.76 3.57 -23.33
C THR A 125 -12.32 2.16 -23.56
N LEU A 126 -12.93 1.58 -22.53
CA LEU A 126 -13.61 0.28 -22.57
C LEU A 126 -15.12 0.52 -22.59
N ILE A 127 -15.83 -0.01 -23.58
CA ILE A 127 -17.28 0.17 -23.70
C ILE A 127 -17.96 -1.17 -23.93
N ASN A 128 -18.84 -1.60 -23.02
CA ASN A 128 -19.47 -2.91 -23.12
C ASN A 128 -18.44 -4.04 -23.26
N VAL A 129 -17.39 -3.97 -22.45
CA VAL A 129 -16.29 -4.93 -22.42
C VAL A 129 -16.36 -5.75 -21.13
N THR A 130 -16.05 -7.04 -21.22
CA THR A 130 -15.70 -7.84 -20.04
C THR A 130 -14.20 -8.03 -20.03
N LEU A 131 -13.50 -7.41 -19.08
CA LEU A 131 -12.06 -7.53 -18.90
C LEU A 131 -11.78 -8.47 -17.72
N TYR A 132 -11.12 -9.58 -18.00
CA TYR A 132 -10.65 -10.52 -16.99
C TYR A 132 -9.14 -10.42 -16.78
N MET A 133 -8.73 -10.29 -15.52
CA MET A 133 -7.33 -10.42 -15.11
C MET A 133 -7.05 -11.87 -14.71
N LYS A 134 -6.22 -12.57 -15.49
CA LYS A 134 -5.93 -14.00 -15.27
C LYS A 134 -4.69 -14.20 -14.40
N CYS A 135 -4.86 -13.97 -13.10
CA CYS A 135 -3.86 -14.29 -12.09
C CYS A 135 -3.84 -15.81 -11.76
N TYR A 136 -2.68 -16.32 -11.39
CA TYR A 136 -2.43 -17.64 -10.80
C TYR A 136 -2.13 -17.57 -9.29
N TYR A 137 -1.91 -16.37 -8.76
CA TYR A 137 -1.82 -16.06 -7.34
C TYR A 137 -2.24 -14.61 -7.09
N ASN A 138 -2.61 -14.30 -5.84
CA ASN A 138 -3.03 -12.95 -5.47
C ASN A 138 -1.93 -11.92 -5.75
N GLY A 139 -2.31 -10.83 -6.42
CA GLY A 139 -1.41 -9.69 -6.67
C GLY A 139 -0.49 -9.84 -7.87
N GLU A 140 -0.54 -10.94 -8.62
CA GLU A 140 0.33 -11.18 -9.77
C GLU A 140 0.19 -10.09 -10.84
N LEU A 141 -1.04 -9.77 -11.22
CA LEU A 141 -1.34 -8.81 -12.28
C LEU A 141 -1.98 -7.54 -11.72
N GLN A 142 -1.71 -6.44 -12.43
CA GLN A 142 -2.20 -5.13 -12.06
C GLN A 142 -2.85 -4.41 -13.25
N ILE A 143 -3.87 -3.62 -12.94
CA ILE A 143 -4.31 -2.52 -13.78
C ILE A 143 -3.70 -1.24 -13.20
N ARG A 144 -2.83 -0.59 -13.96
CA ARG A 144 -2.09 0.59 -13.54
C ARG A 144 -2.39 1.76 -14.47
N VAL A 145 -3.06 2.79 -13.97
CA VAL A 145 -3.18 4.06 -14.69
C VAL A 145 -2.13 4.99 -14.11
N LYS A 146 -1.03 5.18 -14.85
CA LYS A 146 0.10 6.00 -14.44
C LYS A 146 -0.24 7.49 -14.51
N SER A 147 0.58 8.31 -13.86
CA SER A 147 0.45 9.76 -13.90
C SER A 147 0.36 10.31 -15.34
N GLY A 148 -0.66 11.13 -15.60
CA GLY A 148 -0.98 11.64 -16.94
C GLY A 148 -1.72 10.66 -17.87
N GLY A 149 -1.98 9.43 -17.43
CA GLY A 149 -2.80 8.44 -18.14
C GLY A 149 -4.30 8.65 -17.90
N ARG A 150 -5.13 8.10 -18.79
CA ARG A 150 -6.59 8.16 -18.69
C ARG A 150 -7.24 6.81 -18.94
N LEU A 151 -8.15 6.42 -18.04
CA LEU A 151 -8.96 5.21 -18.19
C LEU A 151 -10.44 5.55 -18.07
N ASN A 152 -11.20 5.19 -19.10
CA ASN A 152 -12.66 5.32 -19.14
C ASN A 152 -13.30 3.95 -19.29
N ILE A 153 -14.21 3.60 -18.39
CA ILE A 153 -14.90 2.32 -18.32
C ILE A 153 -16.40 2.60 -18.35
N LEU A 154 -17.09 2.12 -19.38
CA LEU A 154 -18.51 2.39 -19.59
C LEU A 154 -19.25 1.08 -19.86
N ARG A 155 -20.31 0.81 -19.09
CA ARG A 155 -21.11 -0.42 -19.23
C ARG A 155 -20.28 -1.69 -19.30
N SER A 156 -19.20 -1.76 -18.54
CA SER A 156 -18.20 -2.83 -18.64
C SER A 156 -18.05 -3.55 -17.31
N THR A 157 -17.52 -4.77 -17.36
CA THR A 157 -17.20 -5.56 -16.17
C THR A 157 -15.69 -5.76 -16.11
N ILE A 158 -15.07 -5.39 -14.99
CA ILE A 158 -13.66 -5.67 -14.69
C ILE A 158 -13.64 -6.68 -13.55
N ALA A 159 -13.02 -7.84 -13.77
CA ALA A 159 -13.06 -8.93 -12.78
C ALA A 159 -11.79 -9.77 -12.75
N ALA A 160 -11.53 -10.40 -11.61
CA ALA A 160 -10.60 -11.53 -11.55
C ALA A 160 -11.14 -12.68 -12.42
N TYR A 161 -10.27 -13.33 -13.20
CA TYR A 161 -10.67 -14.49 -13.98
C TYR A 161 -10.99 -15.70 -13.08
N ASP A 162 -10.16 -15.89 -12.06
CA ASP A 162 -10.34 -16.88 -10.99
C ASP A 162 -10.62 -16.11 -9.69
N PRO A 163 -11.81 -16.28 -9.05
CA PRO A 163 -12.16 -15.55 -7.83
C PRO A 163 -11.21 -15.77 -6.65
N GLU A 164 -10.45 -16.88 -6.65
CA GLU A 164 -9.45 -17.18 -5.62
C GLU A 164 -8.13 -16.44 -5.84
N HIS A 165 -7.90 -15.90 -7.04
CA HIS A 165 -6.66 -15.20 -7.43
C HIS A 165 -6.96 -13.77 -7.89
N ARG A 166 -6.82 -12.84 -6.94
CA ARG A 166 -7.19 -11.44 -7.06
C ARG A 166 -6.10 -10.61 -7.73
N PHE A 167 -6.50 -9.52 -8.38
CA PHE A 167 -5.59 -8.58 -9.06
C PHE A 167 -5.53 -7.23 -8.32
N LEU A 168 -4.58 -6.38 -8.69
CA LEU A 168 -4.43 -5.03 -8.14
C LEU A 168 -4.95 -3.97 -9.11
N PHE A 169 -5.51 -2.88 -8.59
CA PHE A 169 -6.00 -1.78 -9.43
C PHE A 169 -5.63 -0.42 -8.85
N TYR A 170 -4.68 0.25 -9.51
CA TYR A 170 -4.08 1.50 -9.07
C TYR A 170 -4.35 2.64 -10.06
N ILE A 171 -4.97 3.71 -9.54
CA ILE A 171 -5.16 4.98 -10.23
C ILE A 171 -4.20 6.01 -9.61
N GLU A 172 -3.06 6.29 -10.26
CA GLU A 172 -2.02 7.17 -9.73
C GLU A 172 -2.41 8.65 -9.70
N ASN A 173 -1.63 9.47 -8.98
CA ASN A 173 -1.77 10.91 -8.97
C ASN A 173 -1.69 11.49 -10.39
N ASP A 174 -2.44 12.57 -10.63
CA ASP A 174 -2.50 13.28 -11.91
C ASP A 174 -2.99 12.43 -13.10
N SER A 175 -3.56 11.25 -12.84
CA SER A 175 -4.31 10.46 -13.84
C SER A 175 -5.79 10.83 -13.86
N VAL A 176 -6.52 10.38 -14.90
CA VAL A 176 -7.97 10.57 -14.99
C VAL A 176 -8.69 9.23 -15.02
N PHE A 177 -9.62 9.03 -14.09
CA PHE A 177 -10.40 7.80 -14.01
C PHE A 177 -11.90 8.06 -14.06
N ARG A 178 -12.58 7.40 -15.02
CA ARG A 178 -14.03 7.52 -15.21
C ARG A 178 -14.65 6.14 -15.33
N MET A 179 -15.58 5.81 -14.44
CA MET A 179 -16.30 4.53 -14.46
C MET A 179 -17.80 4.77 -14.37
N TYR A 180 -18.57 4.26 -15.33
CA TYR A 180 -20.01 4.51 -15.44
C TYR A 180 -20.78 3.24 -15.76
N ASP A 181 -21.86 3.00 -15.02
CA ASP A 181 -22.79 1.88 -15.24
C ASP A 181 -22.04 0.54 -15.35
N SER A 182 -20.99 0.35 -14.55
CA SER A 182 -19.98 -0.70 -14.72
C SER A 182 -19.74 -1.46 -13.42
N GLU A 183 -19.03 -2.58 -13.51
CA GLU A 183 -18.80 -3.47 -12.38
C GLU A 183 -17.31 -3.72 -12.13
N LEU A 184 -16.93 -3.83 -10.85
CA LEU A 184 -15.57 -4.19 -10.41
C LEU A 184 -15.62 -5.29 -9.34
N HIS A 185 -14.96 -6.42 -9.62
CA HIS A 185 -14.96 -7.61 -8.77
C HIS A 185 -13.58 -8.22 -8.56
N GLY A 186 -13.30 -8.78 -7.39
CA GLY A 186 -12.08 -9.59 -7.14
C GLY A 186 -10.77 -8.79 -7.14
N CYS A 187 -10.82 -7.51 -6.78
CA CYS A 187 -9.66 -6.61 -6.68
C CYS A 187 -9.14 -6.52 -5.24
N GLY A 188 -7.81 -6.49 -5.08
CA GLY A 188 -7.12 -6.40 -3.78
C GLY A 188 -7.17 -7.69 -2.97
N TYR A 189 -6.20 -7.93 -2.08
CA TYR A 189 -6.09 -9.21 -1.35
C TYR A 189 -5.63 -9.13 0.11
N ASP A 190 -5.15 -8.00 0.60
CA ASP A 190 -4.81 -7.81 2.03
C ASP A 190 -4.80 -6.32 2.41
N ASP A 191 -4.50 -6.01 3.68
CA ASP A 191 -4.52 -4.64 4.21
C ASP A 191 -3.54 -3.67 3.57
N LEU A 192 -2.51 -4.19 2.89
CA LEU A 192 -1.55 -3.45 2.09
C LEU A 192 -1.95 -3.30 0.63
N HIS A 193 -2.81 -4.19 0.17
CA HIS A 193 -3.19 -4.38 -1.21
C HIS A 193 -4.72 -4.25 -1.31
N PRO A 194 -5.26 -3.03 -1.10
CA PRO A 194 -6.69 -2.79 -1.14
C PRO A 194 -7.23 -3.03 -2.56
N GLY A 195 -8.55 -2.97 -2.71
CA GLY A 195 -9.26 -3.10 -3.98
C GLY A 195 -8.94 -1.94 -4.91
N LEU A 196 -9.93 -1.13 -5.27
CA LEU A 196 -9.65 0.01 -6.13
C LEU A 196 -8.91 1.09 -5.34
N TRP A 197 -7.62 1.25 -5.58
CA TRP A 197 -6.80 2.30 -4.97
C TRP A 197 -6.80 3.55 -5.86
N ILE A 198 -7.19 4.69 -5.28
CA ILE A 198 -7.31 5.97 -5.98
C ILE A 198 -6.43 7.03 -5.31
N GLY A 199 -5.40 7.46 -6.02
CA GLY A 199 -4.48 8.53 -5.66
C GLY A 199 -4.64 9.82 -6.47
N THR A 200 -5.65 9.91 -7.35
CA THR A 200 -5.89 11.10 -8.20
C THR A 200 -6.94 12.06 -7.65
N GLY A 201 -6.86 13.34 -8.04
CA GLY A 201 -7.90 14.34 -7.84
C GLY A 201 -9.02 14.34 -8.88
N ASP A 202 -8.91 13.55 -9.96
CA ASP A 202 -9.87 13.47 -11.07
C ASP A 202 -10.39 12.03 -11.28
N ALA A 203 -11.16 11.54 -10.29
CA ALA A 203 -11.86 10.28 -10.36
C ALA A 203 -13.38 10.47 -10.23
N ILE A 204 -14.15 9.86 -11.14
CA ILE A 204 -15.62 9.84 -11.10
C ILE A 204 -16.12 8.41 -11.29
N MET A 205 -17.01 7.98 -10.40
CA MET A 205 -17.70 6.69 -10.50
C MET A 205 -19.21 6.92 -10.36
N ARG A 206 -20.02 6.40 -11.30
CA ARG A 206 -21.48 6.49 -11.17
C ARG A 206 -22.18 5.21 -11.57
N ASN A 207 -23.20 4.85 -10.80
CA ASN A 207 -24.02 3.66 -11.04
C ASN A 207 -23.19 2.38 -11.16
N CYS A 208 -22.13 2.26 -10.35
CA CYS A 208 -21.24 1.11 -10.40
C CYS A 208 -21.57 0.09 -9.31
N THR A 209 -21.33 -1.18 -9.58
CA THR A 209 -21.34 -2.23 -8.56
C THR A 209 -19.91 -2.61 -8.21
N ILE A 210 -19.52 -2.45 -6.95
CA ILE A 210 -18.17 -2.69 -6.46
C ILE A 210 -18.24 -3.77 -5.37
N THR A 211 -18.09 -5.02 -5.76
CA THR A 211 -18.33 -6.17 -4.86
C THR A 211 -17.15 -7.12 -4.83
N GLU A 212 -17.03 -7.90 -3.75
CA GLU A 212 -16.00 -8.95 -3.62
C GLU A 212 -14.54 -8.44 -3.70
N ASN A 213 -14.30 -7.17 -3.37
CA ASN A 213 -12.97 -6.54 -3.33
C ASN A 213 -12.42 -6.48 -1.90
N TRP A 214 -11.09 -6.52 -1.73
CA TRP A 214 -10.46 -6.34 -0.42
C TRP A 214 -10.41 -4.86 -0.08
N TYR A 215 -11.38 -4.37 0.69
CA TYR A 215 -11.79 -2.96 0.67
C TYR A 215 -12.34 -2.57 -0.72
N GLY A 216 -13.55 -2.01 -0.77
CA GLY A 216 -14.19 -1.66 -2.04
C GLY A 216 -13.41 -0.62 -2.82
N VAL A 217 -13.20 0.55 -2.21
CA VAL A 217 -12.43 1.67 -2.76
C VAL A 217 -11.56 2.26 -1.65
N TYR A 218 -10.28 2.47 -1.93
CA TYR A 218 -9.32 3.08 -1.03
C TYR A 218 -8.83 4.41 -1.61
N CYS A 219 -9.06 5.51 -0.88
CA CYS A 219 -8.68 6.85 -1.30
C CYS A 219 -7.40 7.29 -0.57
N TYR A 220 -6.33 7.56 -1.31
CA TYR A 220 -5.07 8.07 -0.76
C TYR A 220 -4.81 9.50 -1.20
N SER A 221 -5.01 10.47 -0.29
CA SER A 221 -4.82 11.91 -0.59
C SER A 221 -5.49 12.36 -1.89
N SER A 222 -6.68 11.84 -2.15
CA SER A 222 -7.36 11.92 -3.45
C SER A 222 -8.73 12.60 -3.35
N LYS A 223 -9.33 12.86 -4.52
CA LYS A 223 -10.69 13.41 -4.64
C LYS A 223 -11.50 12.56 -5.61
N VAL A 224 -12.54 11.91 -5.08
CA VAL A 224 -13.39 11.00 -5.84
C VAL A 224 -14.85 11.47 -5.76
N ASN A 225 -15.52 11.55 -6.90
CA ASN A 225 -16.96 11.79 -6.96
C ASN A 225 -17.69 10.47 -7.25
N MET A 226 -18.39 9.95 -6.24
CA MET A 226 -19.13 8.70 -6.33
C MET A 226 -20.64 8.96 -6.15
N SER A 227 -21.47 8.39 -7.03
CA SER A 227 -22.92 8.54 -6.96
C SER A 227 -23.65 7.31 -7.50
N GLY A 228 -24.62 6.79 -6.75
CA GLY A 228 -25.40 5.61 -7.18
C GLY A 228 -24.59 4.31 -7.24
N CYS A 229 -23.41 4.26 -6.61
CA CYS A 229 -22.63 3.03 -6.51
C CYS A 229 -23.10 2.18 -5.32
N VAL A 230 -23.01 0.87 -5.45
CA VAL A 230 -23.34 -0.13 -4.42
C VAL A 230 -22.16 -1.03 -4.11
#